data_AF-A0A6M4IVT2-F1
#
_entry.id   AF-A0A6M4IVT2-F1
#
_cell.length_a   1.000
_cell.length_b   1.000
_cell.length_c   1.000
_cell.angle_alpha   90.00
_cell.angle_beta   90.00
_cell.angle_gamma   90.00
#
_symmetry.space_group_name_H-M   'P 1'
#
loop_
_entity.id
_entity.type
_entity.pdbx_description
1 polymer ?
#
loop_
_entity_poly.entity_id
_entity_poly.type
_entity_poly.pdbx_seq_one_letter_code
_entity_poly.pdbx_strand_id
1 'polypeptide(L)'
;MSYVSRTLLLLTTIGCLACSEKAAPVAKSQTLGPEDMQLVSSDKSFALELIGDSVHVYMPGSRVSVPSTYIENMKYADGRLRFDIRGLGVRIFEVGDGTEQGAAISQQEALLFMSAVTRNQAKQENAGK
;
A
#
# COMPACT_ATOMS: atom_id res chain seq x y z
N MET A 1 56.98 34.20 -21.54
CA MET A 1 55.81 34.10 -22.45
C MET A 1 55.95 32.85 -23.30
N SER A 2 55.09 31.87 -23.06
CA SER A 2 54.61 30.89 -24.06
C SER A 2 53.53 30.05 -23.38
N TYR A 3 52.29 30.34 -23.75
CA TYR A 3 51.10 29.61 -23.34
C TYR A 3 50.94 28.41 -24.28
N VAL A 4 50.85 27.19 -23.73
CA VAL A 4 50.35 26.04 -24.49
C VAL A 4 49.07 25.58 -23.80
N SER A 5 47.95 26.10 -24.30
CA SER A 5 46.62 25.54 -24.06
C SER A 5 46.57 24.11 -24.60
N ARG A 6 46.30 23.14 -23.73
CA ARG A 6 45.76 21.85 -24.13
C ARG A 6 44.39 21.70 -23.49
N THR A 7 43.38 21.98 -24.30
CA THR A 7 41.96 21.83 -24.01
C THR A 7 41.67 20.38 -23.60
N LEU A 8 41.32 20.17 -22.35
CA LEU A 8 40.83 18.89 -21.85
C LEU A 8 39.35 18.80 -22.25
N LEU A 9 39.03 17.93 -23.22
CA LEU A 9 37.64 17.65 -23.60
C LEU A 9 37.00 16.80 -22.50
N LEU A 10 36.25 17.44 -21.59
CA LEU A 10 35.41 16.74 -20.62
C LEU A 10 34.17 16.21 -21.35
N LEU A 11 34.17 14.95 -21.76
CA LEU A 11 32.94 14.26 -22.16
C LEU A 11 32.09 14.03 -20.90
N THR A 12 31.19 14.96 -20.59
CA THR A 12 30.11 14.71 -19.63
C THR A 12 29.09 13.79 -20.29
N THR A 13 29.21 12.49 -20.08
CA THR A 13 28.09 11.57 -20.24
C THR A 13 27.07 11.88 -19.16
N ILE A 14 26.12 12.77 -19.45
CA ILE A 14 24.88 12.88 -18.69
C ILE A 14 24.08 11.63 -19.08
N GLY A 15 24.42 10.51 -18.43
CA GLY A 15 23.57 9.34 -18.38
C GLY A 15 22.32 9.76 -17.62
N CYS A 16 21.29 10.15 -18.37
CA CYS A 16 19.95 10.34 -17.86
C CYS A 16 19.45 8.96 -17.39
N LEU A 17 19.82 8.57 -16.16
CA LEU A 17 19.07 7.60 -15.37
C LEU A 17 17.80 8.30 -14.89
N ALA A 18 16.97 8.73 -15.86
CA ALA A 18 15.54 8.78 -15.64
C ALA A 18 15.09 7.32 -15.59
N CYS A 19 15.34 6.66 -14.45
CA CYS A 19 14.44 5.64 -13.98
C CYS A 19 13.10 6.36 -13.84
N SER A 20 12.35 6.40 -14.94
CA SER A 20 10.93 6.62 -14.90
C SER A 20 10.39 5.43 -14.12
N GLU A 21 10.36 5.57 -12.79
CA GLU A 21 9.60 4.69 -11.90
C GLU A 21 8.16 4.81 -12.37
N LYS A 22 7.83 3.97 -13.36
CA LYS A 22 6.47 3.78 -13.77
C LYS A 22 5.77 3.28 -12.52
N ALA A 23 5.00 4.16 -11.89
CA ALA A 23 4.23 3.84 -10.69
C ALA A 23 3.57 2.48 -10.92
N ALA A 24 3.85 1.53 -10.03
CA ALA A 24 3.30 0.19 -10.16
C ALA A 24 1.77 0.35 -10.29
N PRO A 25 1.13 -0.28 -11.29
CA PRO A 25 -0.29 -0.13 -11.48
C PRO A 25 -0.99 -0.58 -10.20
N VAL A 26 -1.60 0.38 -9.51
CA VAL A 26 -2.50 0.09 -8.40
C VAL A 26 -3.59 -0.83 -8.92
N ALA A 27 -3.91 -1.87 -8.15
CA ALA A 27 -4.66 -3.03 -8.58
C ALA A 27 -5.86 -2.66 -9.47
N LYS A 28 -5.98 -3.34 -10.62
CA LYS A 28 -7.15 -3.18 -11.49
C LYS A 28 -8.38 -3.71 -10.75
N SER A 29 -9.51 -3.03 -10.87
CA SER A 29 -10.80 -3.52 -10.35
C SER A 29 -11.07 -4.93 -10.87
N GLN A 30 -11.01 -5.91 -9.97
CA GLN A 30 -11.32 -7.32 -10.24
C GLN A 30 -12.79 -7.58 -9.93
N THR A 31 -13.36 -8.63 -10.51
CA THR A 31 -14.67 -9.13 -10.10
C THR A 31 -14.54 -9.68 -8.68
N LEU A 32 -14.96 -8.87 -7.71
CA LEU A 32 -14.97 -9.20 -6.29
C LEU A 32 -16.08 -10.23 -6.03
N GLY A 33 -15.78 -11.30 -5.30
CA GLY A 33 -16.79 -12.13 -4.66
C GLY A 33 -17.67 -11.31 -3.70
N PRO A 34 -18.80 -11.85 -3.23
CA PRO A 34 -19.75 -11.11 -2.39
C PRO A 34 -19.14 -10.60 -1.08
N GLU A 35 -18.06 -11.24 -0.62
CA GLU A 35 -17.33 -10.92 0.61
C GLU A 35 -16.02 -10.18 0.34
N ASP A 36 -15.63 -10.06 -0.93
CA ASP A 36 -14.39 -9.42 -1.33
C ASP A 36 -14.57 -7.91 -1.39
N MET A 37 -13.50 -7.18 -1.13
CA MET A 37 -13.51 -5.74 -1.07
C MET A 37 -12.19 -5.20 -1.61
N GLN A 38 -12.27 -4.11 -2.36
CA GLN A 38 -11.12 -3.37 -2.84
C GLN A 38 -11.30 -1.89 -2.52
N LEU A 39 -10.29 -1.32 -1.85
CA LEU A 39 -10.16 0.10 -1.59
C LEU A 39 -8.93 0.60 -2.33
N VAL A 40 -9.13 1.53 -3.25
CA VAL A 40 -8.04 2.18 -3.98
C VAL A 40 -7.90 3.58 -3.44
N SER A 41 -6.68 3.95 -3.04
CA SER A 41 -6.45 5.30 -2.55
C SER A 41 -6.77 6.35 -3.61
N SER A 42 -7.34 7.49 -3.22
CA SER A 42 -7.76 8.51 -4.20
C SER A 42 -6.57 9.11 -4.98
N ASP A 43 -5.40 9.17 -4.35
CA ASP A 43 -4.13 9.60 -4.94
C ASP A 43 -3.37 8.46 -5.67
N LYS A 44 -3.91 7.23 -5.63
CA LYS A 44 -3.32 6.02 -6.22
C LYS A 44 -1.92 5.69 -5.66
N SER A 45 -1.65 6.07 -4.41
CA SER A 45 -0.41 5.71 -3.71
C SER A 45 -0.45 4.30 -3.11
N PHE A 46 -1.63 3.72 -2.91
CA PHE A 46 -1.81 2.32 -2.49
C PHE A 46 -3.20 1.76 -2.86
N ALA A 47 -3.36 0.45 -2.67
CA ALA A 47 -4.67 -0.20 -2.56
C ALA A 47 -4.67 -1.24 -1.45
N LEU A 48 -5.84 -1.42 -0.84
CA LEU A 48 -6.15 -2.51 0.08
C LEU A 48 -7.16 -3.43 -0.60
N GLU A 49 -6.88 -4.72 -0.58
CA GLU A 49 -7.87 -5.73 -0.97
C GLU A 49 -8.07 -6.72 0.17
N LEU A 50 -9.32 -7.10 0.37
CA LEU A 50 -9.69 -8.29 1.12
C LEU A 50 -10.27 -9.26 0.11
N ILE A 51 -9.51 -10.31 -0.23
CA ILE A 51 -9.92 -11.33 -1.20
C ILE A 51 -9.94 -12.69 -0.50
N GLY A 52 -11.10 -13.33 -0.49
CA GLY A 52 -11.33 -14.52 0.32
C GLY A 52 -10.95 -14.26 1.77
N ASP A 53 -9.97 -15.02 2.27
CA ASP A 53 -9.51 -14.98 3.67
C ASP A 53 -8.21 -14.19 3.87
N SER A 54 -7.76 -13.44 2.85
CA SER A 54 -6.48 -12.75 2.83
C SER A 54 -6.62 -11.23 2.64
N VAL A 55 -5.75 -10.50 3.31
CA VAL A 55 -5.53 -9.06 3.11
C VAL A 55 -4.32 -8.85 2.21
N HIS A 56 -4.51 -8.01 1.20
CA HIS A 56 -3.48 -7.58 0.28
C HIS A 56 -3.28 -6.08 0.38
N VAL A 57 -2.04 -5.66 0.58
CA VAL A 57 -1.61 -4.27 0.59
C VAL A 57 -0.71 -4.05 -0.62
N TYR A 58 -1.17 -3.19 -1.54
CA TYR A 58 -0.43 -2.81 -2.73
C TYR A 58 0.15 -1.41 -2.55
N MET A 59 1.45 -1.27 -2.76
CA MET A 59 2.17 0.00 -2.77
C MET A 59 3.05 0.05 -4.03
N PRO A 60 3.52 1.23 -4.47
CA PRO A 60 4.47 1.34 -5.58
C PRO A 60 5.66 0.39 -5.40
N GLY A 61 5.82 -0.54 -6.35
CA GLY A 61 6.92 -1.52 -6.36
C GLY A 61 6.84 -2.63 -5.31
N SER A 62 5.77 -2.69 -4.49
CA SER A 62 5.66 -3.66 -3.40
C SER A 62 4.23 -4.19 -3.23
N ARG A 63 4.12 -5.48 -2.89
CA ARG A 63 2.87 -6.12 -2.48
C ARG A 63 3.11 -6.95 -1.24
N VAL A 64 2.25 -6.76 -0.23
CA VAL A 64 2.19 -7.62 0.95
C VAL A 64 0.87 -8.36 0.91
N SER A 65 0.92 -9.69 1.04
CA SER A 65 -0.27 -10.55 1.08
C SER A 65 -0.19 -11.43 2.31
N VAL A 66 -1.17 -11.36 3.19
CA VAL A 66 -1.22 -12.15 4.42
C VAL A 66 -2.63 -12.65 4.71
N PRO A 67 -2.81 -13.78 5.40
CA PRO A 67 -4.11 -14.17 5.92
C PRO A 67 -4.67 -13.08 6.84
N SER A 68 -6.00 -12.90 6.86
CA SER A 68 -6.65 -11.92 7.75
C SER A 68 -6.27 -12.13 9.22
N THR A 69 -6.00 -13.36 9.65
CA THR A 69 -5.55 -13.73 11.01
C THR A 69 -4.15 -13.21 11.38
N TYR A 70 -3.43 -12.61 10.44
CA TYR A 70 -2.13 -11.97 10.66
C TYR A 70 -2.27 -10.45 10.86
N ILE A 71 -3.47 -9.90 10.67
CA ILE A 71 -3.76 -8.49 10.90
C ILE A 71 -4.11 -8.28 12.39
N GLU A 72 -3.36 -7.42 13.06
CA GLU A 72 -3.50 -7.14 14.49
C GLU A 72 -3.58 -5.63 14.76
N ASN A 73 -4.00 -5.25 15.97
CA ASN A 73 -4.01 -3.86 16.46
C ASN A 73 -4.68 -2.85 15.51
N MET A 74 -5.71 -3.30 14.81
CA MET A 74 -6.39 -2.50 13.79
C MET A 74 -7.25 -1.41 14.45
N LYS A 75 -7.05 -0.16 14.02
CA LYS A 75 -7.73 1.02 14.58
C LYS A 75 -7.97 2.07 13.51
N TYR A 76 -9.06 2.81 13.67
CA TYR A 76 -9.27 4.09 13.00
C TYR A 76 -9.29 5.20 14.04
N ALA A 77 -8.26 6.04 14.07
CA ALA A 77 -8.13 7.13 15.03
C ALA A 77 -7.39 8.31 14.39
N ASP A 78 -7.72 9.53 14.82
CA ASP A 78 -7.09 10.76 14.33
C ASP A 78 -7.11 10.89 12.80
N GLY A 79 -8.20 10.39 12.19
CA GLY A 79 -8.36 10.33 10.75
C GLY A 79 -7.38 9.39 10.05
N ARG A 80 -6.96 8.30 10.70
CA ARG A 80 -6.01 7.34 10.13
C ARG A 80 -6.45 5.91 10.37
N LEU A 81 -6.43 5.09 9.33
CA LEU A 81 -6.50 3.63 9.45
C LEU A 81 -5.10 3.11 9.72
N ARG A 82 -4.94 2.34 10.80
CA ARG A 82 -3.70 1.66 11.14
C ARG A 82 -3.94 0.20 11.49
N PHE A 83 -3.04 -0.68 11.07
CA PHE A 83 -2.98 -2.06 11.52
C PHE A 83 -1.56 -2.61 11.45
N ASP A 84 -1.29 -3.64 12.23
CA ASP A 84 -0.02 -4.35 12.26
C ASP A 84 -0.13 -5.66 11.50
N ILE A 85 0.95 -6.05 10.82
CA ILE A 85 1.06 -7.35 10.16
C ILE A 85 2.01 -8.25 10.97
N ARG A 86 1.46 -9.25 11.66
CA ARG A 86 2.22 -10.22 12.46
C ARG A 86 3.15 -11.07 11.58
N GLY A 87 4.31 -11.46 12.13
CA GLY A 87 5.24 -12.40 11.49
C GLY A 87 6.18 -11.82 10.44
N LEU A 88 6.01 -10.55 10.04
CA LEU A 88 6.89 -9.85 9.09
C LEU A 88 7.68 -8.71 9.77
N GLY A 89 8.22 -8.95 10.96
CA GLY A 89 9.05 -7.96 11.68
C GLY A 89 8.29 -6.70 12.11
N VAL A 90 6.98 -6.82 12.38
CA VAL A 90 6.04 -5.73 12.71
C VAL A 90 6.12 -4.58 11.69
N ARG A 91 5.38 -4.74 10.59
CA ARG A 91 5.11 -3.63 9.66
C ARG A 91 3.81 -2.99 10.08
N ILE A 92 3.89 -1.74 10.55
CA ILE A 92 2.74 -0.87 10.75
C ILE A 92 2.34 -0.38 9.36
N PHE A 93 1.11 -0.67 8.96
CA PHE A 93 0.47 0.03 7.86
C PHE A 93 -0.36 1.16 8.45
N GLU A 94 -0.13 2.39 7.99
CA GLU A 94 -0.86 3.58 8.44
C GLU A 94 -1.18 4.47 7.25
N VAL A 95 -2.46 4.83 7.11
CA VAL A 95 -2.94 5.68 6.00
C VAL A 95 -3.97 6.69 6.50
N GLY A 96 -3.84 7.94 6.07
CA GLY A 96 -4.71 9.04 6.46
C GLY A 96 -6.01 9.13 5.66
N ASP A 97 -7.01 9.76 6.27
CA ASP A 97 -8.37 9.89 5.77
C ASP A 97 -8.63 11.13 4.91
N GLY A 98 -7.60 11.98 4.76
CA GLY A 98 -7.67 13.18 3.93
C GLY A 98 -8.08 14.46 4.63
N THR A 99 -8.08 14.48 5.96
CA THR A 99 -8.18 15.73 6.74
C THR A 99 -6.98 16.67 6.54
N GLU A 100 -5.83 16.14 6.10
CA GLU A 100 -4.72 16.88 5.48
C GLU A 100 -4.65 16.53 3.98
N GLN A 101 -4.15 17.46 3.13
CA GLN A 101 -4.13 17.31 1.66
C GLN A 101 -3.68 15.91 1.20
N GLY A 102 -4.50 15.24 0.36
CA GLY A 102 -4.20 13.91 -0.19
C GLY A 102 -4.99 12.77 0.45
N ALA A 103 -6.32 12.86 0.43
CA ALA A 103 -7.19 11.81 0.96
C ALA A 103 -6.85 10.44 0.36
N ALA A 104 -6.42 9.50 1.19
CA ALA A 104 -6.22 8.17 0.67
C ALA A 104 -7.52 7.36 0.71
N ILE A 105 -8.20 7.28 1.86
CA ILE A 105 -9.45 6.53 2.03
C ILE A 105 -10.41 7.27 2.96
N SER A 106 -11.72 7.13 2.82
CA SER A 106 -12.70 7.73 3.74
C SER A 106 -12.84 6.95 5.06
N GLN A 107 -13.38 7.60 6.10
CA GLN A 107 -13.73 6.93 7.36
C GLN A 107 -14.64 5.72 7.15
N GLN A 108 -15.64 5.86 6.28
CA GLN A 108 -16.61 4.80 6.00
C GLN A 108 -15.91 3.59 5.37
N GLU A 109 -15.02 3.81 4.41
CA GLU A 109 -14.23 2.75 3.78
C GLU A 109 -13.30 2.06 4.78
N ALA A 110 -12.66 2.83 5.66
CA ALA A 110 -11.82 2.27 6.72
C ALA A 110 -12.64 1.38 7.67
N LEU A 111 -13.80 1.84 8.14
CA LEU A 111 -14.68 1.06 9.03
C LEU A 111 -15.22 -0.21 8.35
N LEU A 112 -15.60 -0.12 7.06
CA LEU A 112 -16.01 -1.28 6.27
C LEU A 112 -14.87 -2.30 6.17
N PHE A 113 -13.63 -1.83 5.95
CA PHE A 113 -12.48 -2.69 5.87
C PHE A 113 -12.20 -3.41 7.19
N MET A 114 -12.21 -2.66 8.30
CA MET A 114 -12.01 -3.22 9.63
C MET A 114 -13.05 -4.31 9.96
N SER A 115 -14.32 -4.04 9.64
CA SER A 115 -15.43 -4.98 9.85
C SER A 115 -15.25 -6.27 9.04
N ALA A 116 -14.89 -6.13 7.76
CA ALA A 116 -14.71 -7.28 6.87
C ALA A 116 -13.52 -8.17 7.28
N VAL A 117 -12.39 -7.56 7.69
CA VAL A 117 -11.25 -8.31 8.24
C VAL A 117 -11.65 -9.06 9.51
N THR A 118 -12.35 -8.39 10.44
CA THR A 118 -12.82 -9.00 11.70
C THR A 118 -13.76 -10.18 11.45
N ARG A 119 -14.67 -10.04 10.49
CA ARG A 119 -15.59 -11.11 10.08
C ARG A 119 -14.84 -12.33 9.56
N ASN A 120 -13.82 -12.14 8.72
CA ASN A 120 -13.03 -13.24 8.17
C ASN A 120 -12.19 -13.93 9.25
N GLN A 121 -11.63 -13.16 10.19
CA GLN A 121 -10.94 -13.72 11.36
C GLN A 121 -11.89 -14.63 12.17
N ALA A 122 -13.08 -14.14 12.52
CA ALA A 122 -14.07 -14.91 13.27
C ALA A 122 -14.52 -16.18 12.52
N LYS A 123 -14.68 -16.11 11.19
CA LYS A 123 -15.01 -17.28 10.37
C LYS A 123 -13.91 -18.34 10.43
N GLN A 124 -12.65 -17.94 10.34
CA GLN A 124 -11.51 -18.85 10.38
C GLN A 124 -11.32 -19.47 11.77
N GLU A 125 -11.52 -18.70 12.84
CA GLU A 125 -11.50 -19.21 14.22
C GLU A 125 -12.58 -20.26 14.48
N ASN A 126 -13.76 -20.10 13.86
CA ASN A 126 -14.86 -21.06 14.01
C ASN A 126 -14.71 -22.28 13.10
N ALA A 127 -14.02 -22.16 11.95
CA ALA A 127 -13.75 -23.28 11.05
C ALA A 127 -12.61 -24.19 11.54
N GLY A 128 -11.73 -23.68 12.41
CA GLY A 128 -10.65 -24.46 13.03
C GLY A 128 -11.03 -25.20 14.32
N LYS A 129 -12.30 -25.12 14.74
CA LYS A 129 -12.88 -25.85 15.87
C LYS A 129 -13.74 -27.01 15.38
#